data_AF-A0A1S2VJH2-F1
#
_entry.id   AF-A0A1S2VJH2-F1
#
_cell.length_a   1.000
_cell.length_b   1.000
_cell.length_c   1.000
_cell.angle_alpha   90.00
_cell.angle_beta   90.00
_cell.angle_gamma   90.00
#
_symmetry.space_group_name_H-M   'P 1'
#
loop_
_entity.id
_entity.type
_entity.pdbx_description
1 polymer ?
#
loop_
_entity_poly.entity_id
_entity_poly.type
_entity_poly.pdbx_seq_one_letter_code
_entity_poly.pdbx_strand_id
1 'polypeptide(L)' 'MDKFISFLKDSWEEFQHNVTWPKFSELQASSTLVLVASLVFALVVGLIDFLFENALNAFYQSF' A
#
# COMPACT_ATOMS: atom_id res chain seq x y z
N MET A 1 -34.53 15.93 -15.20
CA MET A 1 -33.07 15.74 -15.25
C MET A 1 -32.31 16.77 -14.42
N ASP A 2 -32.79 18.02 -14.33
CA ASP A 2 -32.02 19.12 -13.71
C ASP A 2 -31.74 18.96 -12.21
N LYS A 3 -32.67 18.33 -11.46
CA LYS A 3 -32.47 18.03 -10.03
C LYS A 3 -31.32 17.06 -9.75
N PHE A 4 -31.06 16.11 -10.65
CA PHE A 4 -29.99 15.12 -10.44
C PHE A 4 -28.62 15.75 -10.74
N ILE A 5 -28.57 16.61 -11.77
CA ILE A 5 -27.38 17.38 -12.12
C ILE A 5 -27.07 18.40 -11.02
N SER A 6 -28.09 19.08 -10.46
CA SER A 6 -27.89 20.00 -9.33
C SER A 6 -27.41 19.26 -8.09
N PHE A 7 -28.02 18.11 -7.76
CA PHE A 7 -27.60 17.28 -6.62
C PHE A 7 -26.14 16.83 -6.70
N LEU A 8 -25.66 16.41 -7.88
CA LEU A 8 -24.26 16.07 -8.09
C LEU A 8 -23.33 17.29 -7.95
N LYS A 9 -23.79 18.46 -8.40
CA LYS A 9 -23.03 19.70 -8.32
C LYS A 9 -22.93 20.21 -6.87
N ASP A 10 -24.04 20.17 -6.14
CA ASP A 10 -24.11 20.53 -4.73
C ASP A 10 -23.30 19.55 -3.87
N SER A 11 -23.35 18.24 -4.18
CA SER A 11 -22.53 17.22 -3.51
C SER A 11 -21.03 17.40 -3.78
N TRP A 12 -20.66 17.84 -4.98
CA TRP A 12 -19.26 18.12 -5.31
C TRP A 12 -18.73 19.35 -4.57
N GLU A 13 -19.54 20.42 -4.50
CA GLU A 13 -19.22 21.64 -3.78
C GLU A 13 -19.14 21.38 -2.26
N GLU A 14 -20.03 20.54 -1.72
CA GLU A 14 -20.00 20.09 -0.33
C GLU A 14 -18.76 19.23 -0.02
N PHE A 15 -18.39 18.31 -0.91
CA PHE A 15 -17.19 17.48 -0.74
C PHE A 15 -15.91 18.33 -0.75
N GLN A 16 -15.83 19.35 -1.61
CA GLN A 16 -14.67 20.23 -1.68
C GLN A 16 -14.52 21.15 -0.47
N HIS A 17 -15.64 21.61 0.11
CA HIS A 17 -15.62 22.57 1.22
C HIS A 17 -15.67 21.95 2.61
N ASN A 18 -16.26 20.75 2.78
CA ASN A 18 -16.44 20.10 4.09
C ASN A 18 -15.57 18.84 4.29
N VAL A 19 -14.88 18.35 3.27
CA VAL A 19 -13.93 17.23 3.44
C VAL A 19 -12.52 17.77 3.43
N THR A 20 -11.90 17.77 4.59
CA THR A 20 -10.46 18.00 4.77
C THR A 20 -9.69 16.80 4.20
N TRP A 21 -9.51 16.79 2.89
CA TRP A 21 -8.54 15.90 2.26
C TRP A 21 -7.14 16.28 2.78
N PRO A 22 -6.36 15.32 3.31
CA PRO A 22 -5.00 15.61 3.74
C PRO A 22 -4.18 16.12 2.55
N LYS A 23 -3.25 17.02 2.81
CA LYS A 23 -2.40 17.57 1.74
C LYS A 23 -1.67 16.43 1.04
N PHE A 24 -1.56 16.49 -0.28
CA PHE A 24 -0.88 15.45 -1.09
C PHE A 24 0.52 15.08 -0.58
N SER A 25 1.22 16.02 0.07
CA SER A 25 2.51 15.81 0.72
C SER A 25 2.46 14.81 1.89
N GLU A 26 1.40 14.81 2.70
CA GLU A 26 1.24 13.91 3.84
C GLU A 26 0.89 12.48 3.39
N LEU A 27 0.08 12.38 2.34
CA LEU A 27 -0.24 11.12 1.68
C LEU A 27 1.02 10.47 1.11
N GLN A 28 1.86 11.27 0.43
CA GLN A 28 3.12 10.79 -0.13
C GLN A 28 4.08 10.32 0.97
N ALA A 29 4.21 11.04 2.09
CA ALA A 29 5.03 10.63 3.22
C ALA A 29 4.57 9.28 3.80
N SER A 30 3.26 9.09 3.94
CA SER A 30 2.68 7.84 4.45
C SER A 30 2.90 6.67 3.48
N SER A 31 2.72 6.88 2.17
CA SER A 31 2.98 5.87 1.16
C SER A 31 4.45 5.51 1.04
N THR A 32 5.37 6.48 1.14
CA THR A 32 6.81 6.22 1.12
C THR A 32 7.25 5.41 2.33
N LEU A 33 6.72 5.70 3.52
CA LEU A 33 7.02 4.90 4.72
C LEU A 33 6.59 3.44 4.54
N VAL A 34 5.38 3.20 4.02
CA VAL A 34 4.88 1.84 3.77
C VAL A 34 5.70 1.12 2.70
N LEU A 35 6.10 1.82 1.64
CA LEU A 35 6.92 1.26 0.56
C LEU A 35 8.33 0.85 1.05
N VAL A 36 8.93 1.62 1.95
CA VAL A 36 10.21 1.24 2.56
C VAL A 36 10.03 0.05 3.50
N ALA A 37 8.96 0.04 4.30
CA ALA A 37 8.66 -1.09 5.18
C ALA A 37 8.44 -2.39 4.39
N SER A 38 7.68 -2.35 3.29
CA SER A 38 7.45 -3.53 2.44
C SER A 38 8.73 -4.04 1.78
N LEU A 39 9.64 -3.15 1.38
CA LEU A 39 10.95 -3.51 0.85
C LEU A 39 11.79 -4.28 1.88
N VAL A 40 11.80 -3.83 3.14
CA VAL A 40 12.50 -4.53 4.22
C VAL A 40 11.90 -5.92 4.47
N PHE A 41 10.57 -6.04 4.52
CA PHE A 41 9.91 -7.33 4.66
C PHE A 41 10.24 -8.28 3.49
N ALA A 42 10.26 -7.77 2.26
CA ALA A 42 10.63 -8.56 1.09
C ALA A 42 12.06 -9.13 1.20
N LEU A 43 13.02 -8.34 1.67
CA LEU A 43 14.39 -8.81 1.89
C LEU A 43 14.47 -9.89 2.97
N VAL A 44 13.75 -9.72 4.08
CA VAL A 44 13.75 -10.68 5.18
C VAL A 44 13.13 -12.01 4.75
N VAL A 45 11.95 -11.97 4.12
CA VAL A 45 11.28 -13.18 3.62
C VAL A 45 12.14 -13.88 2.57
N GLY A 46 12.71 -13.14 1.62
CA GLY A 46 13.60 -13.71 0.60
C GLY A 46 14.85 -14.38 1.19
N LEU A 47 15.41 -13.85 2.28
CA LEU A 47 16.54 -14.47 2.98
C LEU A 47 16.11 -15.76 3.69
N ILE A 48 14.94 -15.76 4.33
CA ILE A 48 14.38 -16.94 4.98
C ILE A 48 14.14 -18.03 3.93
N ASP A 49 13.47 -17.71 2.82
CA ASP A 49 13.19 -18.65 1.74
C ASP A 49 14.48 -19.29 1.20
N PHE A 50 15.52 -18.48 0.96
CA PHE A 50 16.83 -18.98 0.50
C PHE A 50 17.51 -19.91 1.51
N LEU A 51 17.46 -19.58 2.80
CA LEU A 51 18.02 -20.44 3.85
C LEU A 51 17.28 -21.76 3.95
N PHE A 52 15.95 -21.73 3.91
CA PHE A 52 15.12 -22.93 3.99
C PHE A 52 15.29 -23.83 2.76
N GLU A 53 15.30 -23.27 1.56
CA GLU A 53 15.53 -24.02 0.33
C GLU A 53 16.89 -24.71 0.36
N ASN A 54 17.95 -23.98 0.72
CA ASN A 54 19.29 -24.54 0.80
C ASN A 54 19.42 -25.61 1.90
N ALA A 55 18.81 -25.40 3.07
CA ALA A 55 18.81 -26.37 4.16
C ALA A 55 18.05 -27.65 3.80
N LEU A 56 16.88 -27.52 3.17
CA LEU A 56 16.10 -28.66 2.71
C LEU A 56 16.84 -29.42 1.61
N ASN A 57 17.41 -28.73 0.62
CA ASN A 57 18.20 -29.36 -0.43
C ASN A 57 19.38 -30.14 0.14
N ALA A 58 20.10 -29.59 1.11
CA ALA A 58 21.19 -30.30 1.79
C ALA A 58 20.70 -31.52 2.57
N PHE A 59 19.55 -31.43 3.24
CA PHE A 59 18.96 -32.56 3.96
C PHE A 59 18.51 -33.67 3.01
N TYR A 60 17.80 -33.34 1.93
CA TYR A 60 17.35 -34.30 0.92
C TYR A 60 18.52 -34.92 0.14
N GLN A 61 19.61 -34.19 -0.09
CA GLN A 61 20.78 -34.72 -0.77
C GLN A 61 21.61 -35.66 0.12
N SER A 62 21.47 -35.55 1.44
CA SER A 62 22.14 -36.41 2.42
C SER A 62 21.36 -37.70 2.73
N PHE A 63 20.12 -37.84 2.27
CA PHE A 63 19.24 -39.01 2.48
C PHE A 63 19.07 -39.79 1.18
#